data_AF-A0A6L3AED7-F1
#
_entry.id   AF-A0A6L3AED7-F1
#
_cell.length_a   1.000
_cell.length_b   1.000
_cell.length_c   1.000
_cell.angle_alpha   90.00
_cell.angle_beta   90.00
_cell.angle_gamma   90.00
#
_symmetry.space_group_name_H-M   'P 1'
#
loop_
_entity.id
_entity.type
_entity.pdbx_description
1 polymer ?
#
loop_
_entity_poly.entity_id
_entity_poly.type
_entity_poly.pdbx_seq_one_letter_code
_entity_poly.pdbx_strand_id
1 'polypeptide(L)'
;ATIDFDNLPRQEKETLAHELIHAIQDYNFRLDEVYESIVDDLDRNLAWTAVVEGDAVTHEAAYAKRFMSLASPSGRAFLLANFAQSSDVPPSIAREIYFPYTTGAAWIRAVVQEHGTTKVDEMLANPPRGTAFVLHPDLLDSGWQPEDVHLPAIEAALGSGWRKESGGQWGEFGIQNYLRLRIRSLDAVTAATGWAGDHYNVYVNGGQSAAVFRVKFASASDANEFASAQQNLLKDSRAVFSAQGAINLARTSDGNVTATIAPSGSEVVFAIGSSQDVALLAMQAIAG
;
A
#
# COMPACT_ATOMS: atom_id res chain seq x y z
N ALA A 1 16.21 24.56 25.41
CA ALA A 1 17.52 24.61 24.72
C ALA A 1 17.46 25.75 23.71
N THR A 2 18.53 26.55 23.57
CA THR A 2 18.62 27.56 22.50
C THR A 2 18.99 26.83 21.22
N ILE A 3 18.20 27.01 20.15
CA ILE A 3 18.48 26.42 18.83
C ILE A 3 19.43 27.37 18.08
N ASP A 4 20.57 26.86 17.61
CA ASP A 4 21.51 27.62 16.78
C ASP A 4 21.12 27.46 15.30
N PHE A 5 20.32 28.41 14.81
CA PHE A 5 19.84 28.40 13.43
C PHE A 5 20.96 28.63 12.39
N ASP A 6 22.08 29.24 12.78
CA ASP A 6 23.18 29.53 11.88
C ASP A 6 23.98 28.25 11.54
N ASN A 7 24.07 27.32 12.49
CA ASN A 7 24.89 26.10 12.38
C ASN A 7 24.09 24.79 12.32
N LEU A 8 22.83 24.82 11.90
CA LEU A 8 22.04 23.59 11.75
C LEU A 8 22.73 22.58 10.80
N PRO A 9 22.83 21.29 11.17
CA PRO A 9 23.20 20.21 10.27
C PRO A 9 22.35 20.20 9.01
N ARG A 10 22.91 19.71 7.89
CA ARG A 10 22.21 19.66 6.59
C ARG A 10 20.85 18.97 6.69
N GLN A 11 20.79 17.86 7.43
CA GLN A 11 19.57 17.11 7.69
C GLN A 11 18.51 17.96 8.40
N GLU A 12 18.88 18.74 9.41
CA GLU A 12 17.93 19.61 10.14
C GLU A 12 17.44 20.76 9.26
N LYS A 13 18.29 21.30 8.38
CA LYS A 13 17.88 22.31 7.40
C LYS A 13 16.91 21.74 6.36
N GLU A 14 17.13 20.51 5.91
CA GLU A 14 16.23 19.77 5.01
C GLU A 14 14.89 19.48 5.69
N THR A 15 14.91 18.97 6.93
CA THR A 15 13.71 18.76 7.73
C THR A 15 12.94 20.07 7.93
N LEU A 16 13.59 21.17 8.30
CA LEU A 16 12.91 22.45 8.47
C LEU A 16 12.24 22.92 7.18
N ALA A 17 12.90 22.75 6.02
CA ALA A 17 12.31 23.08 4.73
C ALA A 17 11.10 22.20 4.41
N HIS A 18 11.15 20.91 4.74
CA HIS A 18 10.05 19.97 4.56
C HIS A 18 8.84 20.29 5.45
N GLU A 19 9.06 20.48 6.75
CA GLU A 19 7.99 20.80 7.70
C GLU A 19 7.34 22.16 7.40
N LEU A 20 8.10 23.12 6.87
CA LEU A 20 7.53 24.38 6.38
C LEU A 20 6.52 24.15 5.25
N ILE A 21 6.77 23.18 4.37
CA ILE A 21 5.84 22.84 3.30
C ILE A 21 4.58 22.20 3.86
N HIS A 22 4.67 21.31 4.85
CA HIS A 22 3.48 20.79 5.54
C HIS A 22 2.64 21.91 6.15
N ALA A 23 3.26 22.90 6.81
CA ALA A 23 2.53 24.04 7.35
C ALA A 23 1.81 24.86 6.26
N ILE A 24 2.43 25.01 5.08
CA ILE A 24 1.82 25.69 3.93
C ILE A 24 0.68 24.85 3.34
N GLN A 25 0.89 23.54 3.17
CA GLN A 25 -0.12 22.63 2.64
C GLN A 25 -1.36 22.61 3.55
N ASP A 26 -1.16 22.45 4.86
CA ASP A 26 -2.24 22.43 5.84
C ASP A 26 -3.05 23.73 5.84
N TYR A 27 -2.37 24.88 5.82
CA TYR A 27 -3.02 26.18 5.75
C TYR A 27 -3.90 26.36 4.50
N ASN A 28 -3.48 25.84 3.34
CA ASN A 28 -4.19 26.05 2.08
C ASN A 28 -5.24 24.97 1.77
N PHE A 29 -5.03 23.73 2.23
CA PHE A 29 -5.82 22.58 1.81
C PHE A 29 -6.54 21.85 2.94
N ARG A 30 -6.31 22.21 4.22
CA ARG A 30 -6.95 21.58 5.38
C ARG A 30 -6.74 20.07 5.36
N LEU A 31 -5.47 19.68 5.47
CA LEU A 31 -5.06 18.28 5.27
C LEU A 31 -5.74 17.34 6.28
N ASP A 32 -6.07 17.85 7.47
CA ASP A 32 -6.86 17.15 8.49
C ASP A 32 -8.23 16.68 7.98
N GLU A 33 -9.02 17.56 7.37
CA GLU A 33 -10.33 17.21 6.83
C GLU A 33 -10.25 16.23 5.66
N VAL A 34 -9.25 16.41 4.79
CA VAL A 34 -9.03 15.51 3.66
C VAL A 34 -8.66 14.12 4.16
N TYR A 35 -7.76 14.03 5.14
CA TYR A 35 -7.37 12.77 5.78
C TYR A 35 -8.57 12.06 6.43
N GLU A 36 -9.37 12.77 7.22
CA GLU A 36 -10.58 12.20 7.84
C GLU A 36 -11.55 11.61 6.82
N SER A 37 -11.63 12.19 5.62
CA SER A 37 -12.50 11.70 4.53
C SER A 37 -12.03 10.40 3.86
N ILE A 38 -10.76 10.02 4.03
CA ILE A 38 -10.13 8.86 3.38
C ILE A 38 -9.46 7.87 4.34
N VAL A 39 -9.48 8.12 5.65
CA VAL A 39 -8.74 7.33 6.65
C VAL A 39 -9.13 5.84 6.65
N ASP A 40 -10.38 5.54 6.33
CA ASP A 40 -10.92 4.17 6.27
C ASP A 40 -10.58 3.44 4.96
N ASP A 41 -9.93 4.10 4.00
CA ASP A 41 -9.49 3.53 2.73
C ASP A 41 -7.96 3.56 2.66
N LEU A 42 -7.33 2.42 2.98
CA LEU A 42 -5.87 2.34 3.10
C LEU A 42 -5.15 2.70 1.79
N ASP A 43 -5.65 2.24 0.64
CA ASP A 43 -5.01 2.51 -0.64
C ASP A 43 -5.11 3.99 -1.00
N ARG A 44 -6.30 4.57 -0.83
CA ARG A 44 -6.53 5.99 -1.12
C ARG A 44 -5.75 6.90 -0.18
N ASN A 45 -5.69 6.54 1.10
CA ASN A 45 -4.89 7.24 2.10
C ASN A 45 -3.39 7.22 1.76
N LEU A 46 -2.85 6.05 1.41
CA LEU A 46 -1.44 5.93 1.03
C LEU A 46 -1.12 6.71 -0.25
N ALA A 47 -2.02 6.69 -1.24
CA ALA A 47 -1.87 7.47 -2.47
C ALA A 47 -1.87 8.98 -2.20
N TRP A 48 -2.76 9.46 -1.33
CA TRP A 48 -2.78 10.87 -0.94
C TRP A 48 -1.57 11.27 -0.10
N THR A 49 -1.14 10.41 0.83
CA THR A 49 0.11 10.61 1.58
C THR A 49 1.29 10.75 0.62
N ALA A 50 1.32 10.00 -0.49
CA ALA A 50 2.33 10.14 -1.54
C ALA A 50 2.29 11.50 -2.27
N VAL A 51 1.13 12.16 -2.34
CA VAL A 51 1.02 13.55 -2.82
C VAL A 51 1.61 14.52 -1.80
N VAL A 52 1.13 14.45 -0.55
CA VAL A 52 1.56 15.34 0.55
C VAL A 52 3.07 15.30 0.74
N GLU A 53 3.61 14.09 0.91
CA GLU A 53 5.03 13.89 1.15
C GLU A 53 5.86 14.09 -0.11
N GLY A 54 5.35 13.69 -1.27
CA GLY A 54 6.03 13.86 -2.53
C GLY A 54 6.25 15.33 -2.90
N ASP A 55 5.25 16.17 -2.61
CA ASP A 55 5.32 17.62 -2.78
C ASP A 55 6.32 18.26 -1.82
N ALA A 56 6.27 17.88 -0.53
CA ALA A 56 7.20 18.36 0.48
C ALA A 56 8.66 17.97 0.18
N VAL A 57 8.91 16.73 -0.26
CA VAL A 57 10.24 16.28 -0.71
C VAL A 57 10.70 17.03 -1.97
N THR A 58 9.79 17.36 -2.88
CA THR A 58 10.11 18.11 -4.10
C THR A 58 10.56 19.54 -3.78
N HIS A 59 9.84 20.21 -2.89
CA HIS A 59 10.18 21.55 -2.43
C HIS A 59 11.45 21.58 -1.56
N GLU A 60 11.64 20.60 -0.67
CA GLU A 60 12.89 20.41 0.08
C GLU A 60 14.08 20.28 -0.88
N ALA A 61 13.97 19.46 -1.93
CA ALA A 61 15.03 19.29 -2.91
C ALA A 61 15.34 20.60 -3.65
N ALA A 62 14.32 21.40 -3.97
CA ALA A 62 14.49 22.73 -4.57
C ALA A 62 15.19 23.71 -3.61
N TYR A 63 14.81 23.69 -2.32
CA TYR A 63 15.46 24.47 -1.26
C TYR A 63 16.94 24.08 -1.11
N ALA A 64 17.22 22.78 -0.97
CA ALA A 64 18.58 22.26 -0.85
C ALA A 64 19.44 22.64 -2.07
N LYS A 65 18.90 22.54 -3.30
CA LYS A 65 19.60 22.96 -4.52
C LYS A 65 19.93 24.45 -4.54
N ARG A 66 19.08 25.30 -3.97
CA ARG A 66 19.23 26.76 -3.98
C ARG A 66 20.16 27.28 -2.89
N PHE A 67 20.11 26.68 -1.71
CA PHE A 67 20.69 27.23 -0.48
C PHE A 67 21.76 26.34 0.17
N MET A 68 21.99 25.12 -0.32
CA MET A 68 22.98 24.20 0.22
C MET A 68 24.03 23.79 -0.81
N SER A 69 25.17 23.31 -0.32
CA SER A 69 26.20 22.71 -1.17
C SER A 69 25.74 21.33 -1.66
N LEU A 70 25.77 21.13 -2.98
CA LEU A 70 25.49 19.84 -3.63
C LEU A 70 26.55 18.77 -3.36
N ALA A 71 27.70 19.13 -2.78
CA ALA A 71 28.77 18.19 -2.44
C ALA A 71 28.46 17.31 -1.21
N SER A 72 27.38 17.59 -0.48
CA SER A 72 26.97 16.83 0.69
C SER A 72 25.83 15.85 0.35
N PRO A 73 25.89 14.59 0.81
CA PRO A 73 24.80 13.63 0.62
C PRO A 73 23.46 14.12 1.17
N SER A 74 22.35 13.72 0.54
CA SER A 74 20.98 13.97 1.03
C SER A 74 20.81 13.46 2.47
N GLY A 75 20.43 14.35 3.39
CA GLY A 75 20.17 14.02 4.79
C GLY A 75 18.90 13.20 4.93
N ARG A 76 17.87 13.50 4.13
CA ARG A 76 16.69 12.63 4.01
C ARG A 76 17.03 11.23 3.50
N ALA A 77 17.84 11.11 2.45
CA ALA A 77 18.24 9.78 1.96
C ALA A 77 18.98 8.98 3.03
N PHE A 78 19.83 9.64 3.83
CA PHE A 78 20.52 9.01 4.96
C PHE A 78 19.55 8.58 6.07
N LEU A 79 18.58 9.43 6.42
CA LEU A 79 17.51 9.10 7.37
C LEU A 79 16.74 7.84 6.96
N LEU A 80 16.28 7.79 5.71
CA LEU A 80 15.53 6.65 5.19
C LEU A 80 16.40 5.38 5.14
N ALA A 81 17.68 5.50 4.78
CA ALA A 81 18.60 4.37 4.79
C ALA A 81 18.83 3.81 6.20
N ASN A 82 18.95 4.66 7.22
CA ASN A 82 19.09 4.23 8.62
C ASN A 82 17.80 3.59 9.14
N PHE A 83 16.64 4.15 8.83
CA PHE A 83 15.36 3.55 9.19
C PHE A 83 15.22 2.15 8.54
N ALA A 84 15.75 1.95 7.33
CA ALA A 84 15.58 0.69 6.59
C ALA A 84 16.48 -0.42 7.13
N GLN A 85 17.58 -0.03 7.75
CA GLN A 85 18.50 -0.92 8.43
C GLN A 85 18.08 -1.24 9.87
N SER A 86 17.07 -0.55 10.41
CA SER A 86 16.52 -0.85 11.72
C SER A 86 15.88 -2.25 11.72
N SER A 87 16.35 -3.13 12.60
CA SER A 87 15.90 -4.52 12.69
C SER A 87 14.47 -4.70 13.18
N ASP A 88 13.89 -3.66 13.76
CA ASP A 88 12.66 -3.77 14.56
C ASP A 88 11.39 -3.49 13.74
N VAL A 89 11.54 -2.99 12.51
CA VAL A 89 10.42 -2.65 11.63
C VAL A 89 10.20 -3.76 10.60
N PRO A 90 9.01 -4.40 10.54
CA PRO A 90 8.72 -5.38 9.51
C PRO A 90 8.92 -4.81 8.10
N PRO A 91 9.55 -5.55 7.16
CA PRO A 91 9.87 -5.01 5.84
C PRO A 91 8.67 -4.50 5.02
N SER A 92 7.46 -5.02 5.24
CA SER A 92 6.24 -4.52 4.61
C SER A 92 5.85 -3.13 5.12
N ILE A 93 5.93 -2.92 6.43
CA ILE A 93 5.64 -1.64 7.08
C ILE A 93 6.70 -0.60 6.69
N ALA A 94 7.98 -1.00 6.67
CA ALA A 94 9.05 -0.13 6.22
C ALA A 94 8.81 0.38 4.78
N ARG A 95 8.44 -0.53 3.85
CA ARG A 95 8.13 -0.17 2.46
C ARG A 95 6.95 0.78 2.33
N GLU A 96 5.91 0.58 3.13
CA GLU A 96 4.73 1.47 3.16
C GLU A 96 5.10 2.87 3.64
N ILE A 97 5.91 2.98 4.71
CA ILE A 97 6.43 4.25 5.20
C ILE A 97 7.32 4.94 4.15
N TYR A 98 8.15 4.20 3.41
CA TYR A 98 9.02 4.80 2.39
C TYR A 98 8.31 5.24 1.12
N PHE A 99 7.19 4.60 0.80
CA PHE A 99 6.55 4.76 -0.50
C PHE A 99 6.24 6.23 -0.83
N PRO A 100 5.66 7.03 0.09
CA PRO A 100 5.42 8.47 -0.14
C PRO A 100 6.71 9.28 -0.43
N TYR A 101 7.78 9.04 0.33
CA TYR A 101 9.03 9.80 0.21
C TYR A 101 9.92 9.39 -0.96
N THR A 102 9.65 8.23 -1.56
CA THR A 102 10.47 7.65 -2.64
C THR A 102 9.71 7.65 -3.96
N THR A 103 8.86 6.66 -4.19
CA THR A 103 8.05 6.54 -5.39
C THR A 103 7.06 7.70 -5.51
N GLY A 104 6.40 8.10 -4.42
CA GLY A 104 5.53 9.27 -4.37
C GLY A 104 6.24 10.55 -4.78
N ALA A 105 7.40 10.85 -4.17
CA ALA A 105 8.22 12.00 -4.56
C ALA A 105 8.72 11.95 -6.00
N ALA A 106 9.04 10.76 -6.54
CA ALA A 106 9.40 10.63 -7.95
C ALA A 106 8.22 10.94 -8.87
N TRP A 107 7.04 10.44 -8.53
CA TRP A 107 5.79 10.70 -9.24
C TRP A 107 5.40 12.18 -9.19
N ILE A 108 5.39 12.82 -8.02
CA ILE A 108 5.07 14.25 -7.91
C ILE A 108 6.05 15.12 -8.70
N ARG A 109 7.34 14.79 -8.72
CA ARG A 109 8.30 15.49 -9.60
C ARG A 109 7.94 15.36 -11.08
N ALA A 110 7.45 14.20 -11.54
CA ALA A 110 6.99 14.03 -12.91
C ALA A 110 5.71 14.85 -13.15
N VAL A 111 4.74 14.80 -12.24
CA VAL A 111 3.51 15.61 -12.30
C VAL A 111 3.81 17.10 -12.40
N VAL A 112 4.74 17.62 -11.60
CA VAL A 112 5.15 19.02 -11.67
C VAL A 112 5.82 19.36 -13.01
N GLN A 113 6.60 18.45 -13.59
CA GLN A 113 7.25 18.67 -14.88
C GLN A 113 6.26 18.69 -16.05
N GLU A 114 5.23 17.84 -16.00
CA GLU A 114 4.28 17.64 -17.10
C GLU A 114 3.04 18.54 -16.99
N HIS A 115 2.51 18.72 -15.78
CA HIS A 115 1.25 19.42 -15.51
C HIS A 115 1.40 20.69 -14.66
N GLY A 116 2.59 20.95 -14.11
CA GLY A 116 2.84 22.09 -13.22
C GLY A 116 2.33 21.86 -11.79
N THR A 117 2.61 22.83 -10.91
CA THR A 117 2.31 22.72 -9.46
C THR A 117 0.82 22.79 -9.15
N THR A 118 0.02 23.49 -9.98
CA THR A 118 -1.44 23.54 -9.81
C THR A 118 -2.07 22.15 -9.84
N LYS A 119 -1.50 21.19 -10.58
CA LYS A 119 -2.01 19.82 -10.57
C LYS A 119 -1.80 19.11 -9.22
N VAL A 120 -0.72 19.44 -8.52
CA VAL A 120 -0.45 18.94 -7.17
C VAL A 120 -1.44 19.56 -6.18
N ASP A 121 -1.70 20.86 -6.29
CA ASP A 121 -2.71 21.56 -5.48
C ASP A 121 -4.10 20.90 -5.61
N GLU A 122 -4.49 20.54 -6.84
CA GLU A 122 -5.73 19.80 -7.10
C GLU A 122 -5.76 18.45 -6.39
N MET A 123 -4.65 17.71 -6.37
CA MET A 123 -4.53 16.39 -5.73
C MET A 123 -4.46 16.46 -4.21
N LEU A 124 -3.90 17.54 -3.65
CA LEU A 124 -3.92 17.80 -2.20
C LEU A 124 -5.35 17.99 -1.71
N ALA A 125 -6.17 18.74 -2.47
CA ALA A 125 -7.58 18.94 -2.17
C ALA A 125 -8.47 17.74 -2.57
N ASN A 126 -8.11 17.01 -3.62
CA ASN A 126 -8.87 15.88 -4.15
C ASN A 126 -7.97 14.65 -4.28
N PRO A 127 -7.93 13.80 -3.24
CA PRO A 127 -7.10 12.61 -3.20
C PRO A 127 -7.20 11.73 -4.46
N PRO A 128 -6.07 11.31 -5.06
CA PRO A 128 -6.04 10.27 -6.08
C PRO A 128 -6.76 9.02 -5.57
N ARG A 129 -7.42 8.26 -6.45
CA ARG A 129 -8.25 7.12 -6.04
C ARG A 129 -7.48 5.83 -5.75
N GLY A 130 -6.20 5.92 -5.39
CA GLY A 130 -5.40 4.74 -5.06
C GLY A 130 -3.97 4.81 -5.57
N THR A 131 -3.14 3.89 -5.08
CA THR A 131 -1.70 3.87 -5.35
C THR A 131 -1.36 3.55 -6.81
N ALA A 132 -2.31 3.01 -7.59
CA ALA A 132 -2.16 2.80 -9.02
C ALA A 132 -1.78 4.10 -9.76
N PHE A 133 -2.33 5.26 -9.40
CA PHE A 133 -1.95 6.55 -10.00
C PHE A 133 -0.50 6.94 -9.71
N VAL A 134 0.01 6.56 -8.54
CA VAL A 134 1.39 6.82 -8.13
C VAL A 134 2.37 5.88 -8.84
N LEU A 135 1.95 4.63 -9.04
CA LEU A 135 2.74 3.58 -9.68
C LEU A 135 2.77 3.71 -11.21
N HIS A 136 1.69 4.24 -11.80
CA HIS A 136 1.51 4.37 -13.25
C HIS A 136 1.10 5.81 -13.60
N PRO A 137 2.08 6.73 -13.79
CA PRO A 137 1.80 8.16 -14.02
C PRO A 137 0.89 8.41 -15.23
N ASP A 138 0.99 7.58 -16.28
CA ASP A 138 0.17 7.65 -17.49
C ASP A 138 -1.35 7.55 -17.23
N LEU A 139 -1.76 7.03 -16.06
CA LEU A 139 -3.17 6.91 -15.71
C LEU A 139 -3.85 8.27 -15.50
N LEU A 140 -3.11 9.32 -15.15
CA LEU A 140 -3.66 10.65 -14.87
C LEU A 140 -4.45 11.23 -16.05
N ASP A 141 -3.98 10.98 -17.28
CA ASP A 141 -4.59 11.50 -18.50
C ASP A 141 -5.50 10.49 -19.21
N SER A 142 -5.56 9.25 -18.70
CA SER A 142 -6.27 8.15 -19.37
C SER A 142 -7.78 8.12 -19.11
N GLY A 143 -8.25 8.82 -18.07
CA GLY A 143 -9.62 8.69 -17.56
C GLY A 143 -9.90 7.37 -16.84
N TRP A 144 -8.88 6.53 -16.63
CA TRP A 144 -8.99 5.27 -15.90
C TRP A 144 -9.42 5.51 -14.45
N GLN A 145 -10.16 4.56 -13.90
CA GLN A 145 -10.65 4.55 -12.54
C GLN A 145 -10.58 3.11 -12.02
N PRO A 146 -10.24 2.91 -10.72
CA PRO A 146 -10.34 1.58 -10.14
C PRO A 146 -11.80 1.11 -10.14
N GLU A 147 -11.99 -0.18 -10.39
CA GLU A 147 -13.28 -0.83 -10.34
C GLU A 147 -13.75 -1.03 -8.89
N ASP A 148 -15.04 -0.81 -8.66
CA ASP A 148 -15.66 -1.06 -7.36
C ASP A 148 -15.85 -2.58 -7.18
N VAL A 149 -15.04 -3.17 -6.30
CA VAL A 149 -15.12 -4.59 -5.95
C VAL A 149 -15.98 -4.78 -4.71
N HIS A 150 -17.08 -5.53 -4.84
CA HIS A 150 -17.93 -5.89 -3.72
C HIS A 150 -17.42 -7.16 -3.04
N LEU A 151 -17.26 -7.12 -1.71
CA LEU A 151 -16.94 -8.27 -0.86
C LEU A 151 -18.05 -8.46 0.19
N PRO A 152 -18.68 -9.65 0.27
CA PRO A 152 -19.77 -9.86 1.22
C PRO A 152 -19.26 -9.84 2.67
N ALA A 153 -20.16 -9.44 3.58
CA ALA A 153 -19.97 -9.57 5.01
C ALA A 153 -20.07 -11.06 5.41
N ILE A 154 -19.14 -11.56 6.23
CA ILE A 154 -19.02 -12.99 6.53
C ILE A 154 -19.15 -13.34 8.03
N GLU A 155 -19.46 -12.37 8.90
CA GLU A 155 -19.59 -12.58 10.34
C GLU A 155 -20.56 -13.72 10.68
N ALA A 156 -21.71 -13.76 9.98
CA ALA A 156 -22.71 -14.81 10.16
C ALA A 156 -22.16 -16.21 9.81
N ALA A 157 -21.29 -16.31 8.80
CA ALA A 157 -20.67 -17.57 8.39
C ALA A 157 -19.54 -18.00 9.34
N LEU A 158 -18.81 -17.05 9.91
CA LEU A 158 -17.76 -17.30 10.91
C LEU A 158 -18.32 -17.68 12.29
N GLY A 159 -19.55 -17.26 12.59
CA GLY A 159 -20.29 -17.64 13.80
C GLY A 159 -20.33 -16.55 14.87
N SER A 160 -20.87 -16.89 16.04
CA SER A 160 -21.05 -15.95 17.15
C SER A 160 -19.72 -15.41 17.68
N GLY A 161 -19.64 -14.09 17.88
CA GLY A 161 -18.49 -13.40 18.48
C GLY A 161 -17.52 -12.79 17.48
N TRP A 162 -17.67 -13.08 16.19
CA TRP A 162 -16.91 -12.41 15.13
C TRP A 162 -17.48 -11.01 14.86
N ARG A 163 -16.57 -10.06 14.66
CA ARG A 163 -16.88 -8.70 14.18
C ARG A 163 -15.88 -8.32 13.10
N LYS A 164 -16.30 -7.49 12.14
CA LYS A 164 -15.36 -6.77 11.27
C LYS A 164 -14.53 -5.80 12.12
N GLU A 165 -13.22 -5.87 11.99
CA GLU A 165 -12.25 -4.97 12.64
C GLU A 165 -11.79 -3.89 11.67
N SER A 166 -11.50 -4.26 10.42
CA SER A 166 -11.06 -3.33 9.36
C SER A 166 -11.42 -3.86 7.97
N GLY A 167 -11.26 -3.03 6.96
CA GLY A 167 -11.46 -3.38 5.56
C GLY A 167 -11.44 -2.15 4.67
N GLY A 168 -11.56 -2.35 3.36
CA GLY A 168 -11.50 -1.27 2.37
C GLY A 168 -10.78 -1.73 1.11
N GLN A 169 -10.25 -0.78 0.34
CA GLN A 169 -9.33 -1.08 -0.77
C GLN A 169 -7.91 -1.23 -0.22
N TRP A 170 -7.21 -2.24 -0.71
CA TRP A 170 -5.82 -2.52 -0.36
C TRP A 170 -4.84 -1.97 -1.38
N GLY A 171 -5.22 -1.98 -2.66
CA GLY A 171 -4.49 -1.32 -3.73
C GLY A 171 -3.41 -2.16 -4.37
N GLU A 172 -2.96 -1.71 -5.54
CA GLU A 172 -1.84 -2.34 -6.25
C GLU A 172 -0.56 -2.33 -5.40
N PHE A 173 -0.26 -1.23 -4.69
CA PHE A 173 0.86 -1.21 -3.76
C PHE A 173 0.73 -2.29 -2.69
N GLY A 174 -0.45 -2.45 -2.07
CA GLY A 174 -0.71 -3.46 -1.04
C GLY A 174 -0.41 -4.88 -1.53
N ILE A 175 -0.87 -5.20 -2.74
CA ILE A 175 -0.64 -6.48 -3.42
C ILE A 175 0.85 -6.70 -3.71
N GLN A 176 1.54 -5.70 -4.29
CA GLN A 176 2.99 -5.75 -4.49
C GLN A 176 3.70 -5.95 -3.15
N ASN A 177 3.24 -5.26 -2.09
CA ASN A 177 3.85 -5.26 -0.79
C ASN A 177 3.77 -6.65 -0.13
N TYR A 178 2.63 -7.32 -0.28
CA TYR A 178 2.39 -8.69 0.16
C TYR A 178 3.26 -9.70 -0.58
N LEU A 179 3.28 -9.69 -1.91
CA LEU A 179 4.08 -10.64 -2.69
C LEU A 179 5.58 -10.55 -2.34
N ARG A 180 6.10 -9.33 -2.22
CA ARG A 180 7.48 -9.02 -1.82
C ARG A 180 7.87 -9.51 -0.42
N LEU A 181 6.93 -10.03 0.39
CA LEU A 181 7.29 -10.67 1.66
C LEU A 181 8.20 -11.87 1.46
N ARG A 182 8.12 -12.55 0.30
CA ARG A 182 8.90 -13.78 0.05
C ARG A 182 9.45 -13.93 -1.36
N ILE A 183 8.79 -13.35 -2.37
CA ILE A 183 9.29 -13.43 -3.74
C ILE A 183 10.08 -12.17 -4.11
N ARG A 184 10.85 -12.25 -5.19
CA ARG A 184 11.71 -11.13 -5.64
C ARG A 184 10.86 -9.94 -6.05
N SER A 185 11.42 -8.74 -5.85
CA SER A 185 10.70 -7.48 -6.13
C SER A 185 10.16 -7.38 -7.55
N LEU A 186 10.92 -7.83 -8.56
CA LEU A 186 10.47 -7.76 -9.95
C LEU A 186 9.27 -8.67 -10.19
N ASP A 187 9.33 -9.91 -9.72
CA ASP A 187 8.24 -10.89 -9.87
C ASP A 187 6.95 -10.39 -9.19
N ALA A 188 7.08 -9.76 -8.01
CA ALA A 188 5.97 -9.15 -7.29
C ALA A 188 5.36 -7.94 -8.00
N VAL A 189 6.17 -7.12 -8.67
CA VAL A 189 5.67 -6.00 -9.49
C VAL A 189 4.90 -6.54 -10.67
N THR A 190 5.51 -7.44 -11.45
CA THR A 190 4.87 -8.01 -12.63
C THR A 190 3.53 -8.67 -12.30
N ALA A 191 3.48 -9.45 -11.22
CA ALA A 191 2.26 -10.14 -10.81
C ALA A 191 1.18 -9.26 -10.18
N ALA A 192 1.49 -8.01 -9.82
CA ALA A 192 0.50 -7.03 -9.37
C ALA A 192 0.04 -6.10 -10.50
N THR A 193 0.82 -6.00 -11.58
CA THR A 193 0.45 -5.23 -12.77
C THR A 193 -0.90 -5.68 -13.29
N GLY A 194 -1.69 -4.72 -13.79
CA GLY A 194 -3.03 -5.00 -14.28
C GLY A 194 -4.05 -5.11 -13.14
N TRP A 195 -3.70 -4.78 -11.90
CA TRP A 195 -4.69 -4.55 -10.85
C TRP A 195 -5.74 -3.55 -11.34
N ALA A 196 -7.01 -3.94 -11.24
CA ALA A 196 -8.15 -3.12 -11.65
C ALA A 196 -8.96 -2.62 -10.45
N GLY A 197 -8.90 -3.29 -9.31
CA GLY A 197 -9.63 -2.96 -8.10
C GLY A 197 -9.58 -4.11 -7.11
N ASP A 198 -9.79 -3.84 -5.83
CA ASP A 198 -9.94 -4.89 -4.83
C ASP A 198 -10.82 -4.44 -3.66
N HIS A 199 -11.11 -5.41 -2.80
CA HIS A 199 -11.66 -5.18 -1.49
C HIS A 199 -11.14 -6.25 -0.54
N TYR A 200 -10.82 -5.85 0.69
CA TYR A 200 -10.51 -6.78 1.76
C TYR A 200 -11.31 -6.46 3.03
N ASN A 201 -11.56 -7.48 3.84
CA ASN A 201 -12.14 -7.32 5.17
C ASN A 201 -11.38 -8.20 6.17
N VAL A 202 -11.10 -7.66 7.35
CA VAL A 202 -10.52 -8.37 8.49
C VAL A 202 -11.57 -8.51 9.58
N TYR A 203 -11.69 -9.72 10.11
CA TYR A 203 -12.59 -10.09 11.19
C TYR A 203 -11.80 -10.66 12.35
N VAL A 204 -12.28 -10.44 13.56
CA VAL A 204 -11.63 -10.92 14.79
C VAL A 204 -12.65 -11.51 15.76
N ASN A 205 -12.21 -12.52 16.52
CA ASN A 205 -12.95 -13.10 17.64
C ASN A 205 -11.96 -13.59 18.69
N GLY A 206 -11.80 -12.83 19.78
CA GLY A 206 -10.78 -13.11 20.79
C GLY A 206 -9.37 -13.13 20.17
N GLY A 207 -8.68 -14.27 20.29
CA GLY A 207 -7.36 -14.48 19.68
C GLY A 207 -7.37 -15.01 18.24
N GLN A 208 -8.54 -15.13 17.62
CA GLN A 208 -8.69 -15.60 16.24
C GLN A 208 -8.91 -14.43 15.27
N SER A 209 -8.42 -14.61 14.04
CA SER A 209 -8.58 -13.63 12.97
C SER A 209 -8.84 -14.30 11.62
N ALA A 210 -9.57 -13.61 10.77
CA ALA A 210 -9.83 -13.98 9.38
C ALA A 210 -9.70 -12.75 8.51
N ALA A 211 -8.89 -12.80 7.46
CA ALA A 211 -8.83 -11.79 6.42
C ALA A 211 -9.34 -12.40 5.12
N VAL A 212 -10.24 -11.72 4.42
CA VAL A 212 -10.73 -12.13 3.10
C VAL A 212 -10.46 -11.06 2.07
N PHE A 213 -10.14 -11.50 0.86
CA PHE A 213 -9.72 -10.64 -0.24
C PHE A 213 -10.46 -11.05 -1.50
N ARG A 214 -10.92 -10.04 -2.25
CA ARG A 214 -11.36 -10.18 -3.63
C ARG A 214 -10.61 -9.15 -4.45
N VAL A 215 -9.86 -9.62 -5.42
CA VAL A 215 -8.99 -8.79 -6.27
C VAL A 215 -9.42 -8.99 -7.71
N LYS A 216 -9.64 -7.89 -8.42
CA LYS A 216 -9.94 -7.87 -9.84
C LYS A 216 -8.75 -7.34 -10.61
N PHE A 217 -8.47 -8.00 -11.73
CA PHE A 217 -7.44 -7.61 -12.67
C PHE A 217 -8.06 -7.22 -14.02
N ALA A 218 -7.27 -6.55 -14.85
CA ALA A 218 -7.62 -6.12 -16.19
C ALA A 218 -7.89 -7.31 -17.13
N SER A 219 -7.22 -8.44 -16.90
CA SER A 219 -7.42 -9.66 -17.69
C SER A 219 -7.34 -10.94 -16.86
N ALA A 220 -7.84 -12.04 -17.44
CA ALA A 220 -7.67 -13.37 -16.87
C ALA A 220 -6.20 -13.81 -16.84
N SER A 221 -5.36 -13.28 -17.73
CA SER A 221 -3.92 -13.56 -17.70
C SER A 221 -3.27 -12.98 -16.45
N ASP A 222 -3.56 -11.72 -16.14
CA ASP A 222 -3.02 -11.01 -14.98
C ASP A 222 -3.48 -11.67 -13.67
N ALA A 223 -4.76 -12.07 -13.59
CA ALA A 223 -5.28 -12.81 -12.44
C ALA A 223 -4.56 -14.15 -12.22
N ASN A 224 -4.25 -14.88 -13.29
CA ASN A 224 -3.48 -16.12 -13.21
C ASN A 224 -2.01 -15.88 -12.83
N GLU A 225 -1.42 -14.77 -13.27
CA GLU A 225 -0.07 -14.38 -12.89
C GLU A 225 0.02 -14.07 -11.39
N PHE A 226 -0.92 -13.29 -10.86
CA PHE A 226 -1.05 -13.04 -9.42
C PHE A 226 -1.21 -14.34 -8.63
N ALA A 227 -2.14 -15.22 -9.03
CA ALA A 227 -2.38 -16.48 -8.34
C ALA A 227 -1.12 -17.37 -8.33
N SER A 228 -0.36 -17.38 -9.44
CA SER A 228 0.91 -18.11 -9.54
C SER A 228 1.98 -17.52 -8.62
N ALA A 229 2.10 -16.19 -8.56
CA ALA A 229 3.01 -15.50 -7.66
C ALA A 229 2.66 -15.72 -6.19
N GLN A 230 1.37 -15.74 -5.84
CA GLN A 230 0.90 -16.05 -4.49
C GLN A 230 1.26 -17.49 -4.10
N GLN A 231 1.13 -18.45 -5.00
CA GLN A 231 1.59 -19.82 -4.74
C GLN A 231 3.10 -19.88 -4.50
N ASN A 232 3.89 -19.11 -5.26
CA ASN A 232 5.34 -19.02 -5.06
C ASN A 232 5.69 -18.38 -3.71
N LEU A 233 5.00 -17.31 -3.31
CA LEU A 233 5.14 -16.72 -1.97
C LEU A 233 4.90 -17.75 -0.86
N LEU A 234 3.87 -18.59 -1.01
CA LEU A 234 3.54 -19.62 -0.02
C LEU A 234 4.59 -20.74 0.01
N LYS A 235 5.13 -21.13 -1.15
CA LYS A 235 6.23 -22.10 -1.25
C LYS A 235 7.51 -21.56 -0.60
N ASP A 236 7.86 -20.30 -0.86
CA ASP A 236 9.04 -19.64 -0.30
C ASP A 236 8.87 -19.33 1.20
N SER A 237 7.62 -19.26 1.68
CA SER A 237 7.29 -19.29 3.11
C SER A 237 7.44 -20.67 3.77
N ARG A 238 7.81 -21.70 3.00
CA ARG A 238 7.83 -23.11 3.43
C ARG A 238 6.48 -23.58 3.99
N ALA A 239 5.39 -23.10 3.39
CA ALA A 239 4.06 -23.50 3.81
C ALA A 239 3.84 -25.01 3.60
N VAL A 240 3.09 -25.63 4.51
CA VAL A 240 2.61 -27.00 4.36
C VAL A 240 1.29 -26.94 3.59
N PHE A 241 1.24 -27.62 2.45
CA PHE A 241 0.09 -27.60 1.55
C PHE A 241 -0.87 -28.77 1.82
N SER A 242 -2.16 -28.49 1.76
CA SER A 242 -3.25 -29.47 1.75
C SER A 242 -4.41 -28.96 0.88
N ALA A 243 -5.44 -29.76 0.68
CA ALA A 243 -6.62 -29.34 -0.08
C ALA A 243 -7.91 -29.93 0.48
N GLN A 244 -9.02 -29.22 0.30
CA GLN A 244 -10.37 -29.69 0.60
C GLN A 244 -11.31 -29.30 -0.55
N GLY A 245 -11.64 -30.28 -1.40
CA GLY A 245 -12.36 -30.01 -2.64
C GLY A 245 -11.54 -29.12 -3.57
N ALA A 246 -12.13 -28.00 -4.01
CA ALA A 246 -11.46 -27.00 -4.85
C ALA A 246 -10.58 -26.01 -4.07
N ILE A 247 -10.65 -26.01 -2.73
CA ILE A 247 -9.90 -25.08 -1.88
C ILE A 247 -8.53 -25.66 -1.57
N ASN A 248 -7.48 -24.95 -1.99
CA ASN A 248 -6.10 -25.21 -1.58
C ASN A 248 -5.84 -24.49 -0.26
N LEU A 249 -5.10 -25.13 0.63
CA LEU A 249 -4.72 -24.60 1.93
C LEU A 249 -3.20 -24.62 2.05
N ALA A 250 -2.64 -23.53 2.55
CA ALA A 250 -1.21 -23.41 2.80
C ALA A 250 -0.99 -22.87 4.22
N ARG A 251 -0.46 -23.73 5.10
CA ARG A 251 -0.18 -23.37 6.49
C ARG A 251 1.27 -22.91 6.65
N THR A 252 1.48 -21.70 7.13
CA THR A 252 2.79 -21.15 7.45
C THR A 252 3.21 -21.47 8.89
N SER A 253 4.50 -21.26 9.22
CA SER A 253 5.08 -21.62 10.52
C SER A 253 4.52 -20.85 11.71
N ASP A 254 3.92 -19.69 11.46
CA ASP A 254 3.20 -18.87 12.44
C ASP A 254 1.80 -19.42 12.76
N GLY A 255 1.39 -20.51 12.10
CA GLY A 255 0.11 -21.18 12.31
C GLY A 255 -1.02 -20.67 11.40
N ASN A 256 -0.83 -19.52 10.74
CA ASN A 256 -1.79 -18.95 9.80
C ASN A 256 -1.97 -19.88 8.59
N VAL A 257 -3.17 -19.86 8.02
CA VAL A 257 -3.54 -20.68 6.87
C VAL A 257 -4.12 -19.80 5.78
N THR A 258 -3.48 -19.81 4.62
CA THR A 258 -4.02 -19.17 3.41
C THR A 258 -4.85 -20.19 2.64
N ALA A 259 -6.12 -19.89 2.43
CA ALA A 259 -7.06 -20.64 1.60
C ALA A 259 -7.23 -19.95 0.25
N THR A 260 -7.08 -20.70 -0.84
CA THR A 260 -7.18 -20.18 -2.22
C THR A 260 -8.00 -21.12 -3.10
N ILE A 261 -8.58 -20.58 -4.16
CA ILE A 261 -9.18 -21.32 -5.27
C ILE A 261 -8.54 -20.86 -6.59
N ALA A 262 -8.81 -21.57 -7.69
CA ALA A 262 -8.40 -21.11 -9.01
C ALA A 262 -9.08 -19.77 -9.36
N PRO A 263 -8.40 -18.85 -10.07
CA PRO A 263 -9.02 -17.62 -10.55
C PRO A 263 -10.28 -17.87 -11.37
N SER A 264 -11.25 -16.96 -11.27
CA SER A 264 -12.48 -16.98 -12.07
C SER A 264 -12.47 -15.78 -13.02
N GLY A 265 -12.17 -16.03 -14.30
CA GLY A 265 -11.96 -14.94 -15.25
C GLY A 265 -10.79 -14.06 -14.80
N SER A 266 -11.04 -12.76 -14.60
CA SER A 266 -10.04 -11.80 -14.11
C SER A 266 -10.09 -11.56 -12.61
N GLU A 267 -10.79 -12.41 -11.84
CA GLU A 267 -10.92 -12.26 -10.39
C GLU A 267 -10.18 -13.35 -9.62
N VAL A 268 -9.56 -12.94 -8.51
CA VAL A 268 -8.93 -13.82 -7.52
C VAL A 268 -9.54 -13.57 -6.16
N VAL A 269 -9.92 -14.65 -5.49
CA VAL A 269 -10.40 -14.62 -4.10
C VAL A 269 -9.53 -15.52 -3.24
N PHE A 270 -9.20 -15.04 -2.04
CA PHE A 270 -8.47 -15.84 -1.05
C PHE A 270 -8.81 -15.38 0.36
N ALA A 271 -8.55 -16.26 1.33
CA ALA A 271 -8.72 -15.98 2.75
C ALA A 271 -7.45 -16.36 3.52
N ILE A 272 -7.16 -15.64 4.60
CA ILE A 272 -6.11 -15.98 5.56
C ILE A 272 -6.78 -16.11 6.92
N GLY A 273 -6.71 -17.28 7.53
CA GLY A 273 -7.25 -17.54 8.87
C GLY A 273 -6.16 -17.87 9.88
N SER A 274 -6.39 -17.51 11.14
CA SER A 274 -5.53 -17.90 12.26
C SER A 274 -5.55 -19.42 12.54
N SER A 275 -6.45 -20.16 11.89
CA SER A 275 -6.48 -21.62 11.86
C SER A 275 -7.03 -22.10 10.51
N GLN A 276 -6.90 -23.40 10.25
CA GLN A 276 -7.44 -24.02 9.03
C GLN A 276 -8.96 -23.92 8.96
N ASP A 277 -9.67 -24.17 10.06
CA ASP A 277 -11.12 -24.09 10.10
C ASP A 277 -11.61 -22.66 9.81
N VAL A 278 -10.92 -21.66 10.38
CA VAL A 278 -11.24 -20.25 10.13
C VAL A 278 -10.99 -19.89 8.66
N ALA A 279 -9.85 -20.29 8.09
CA ALA A 279 -9.53 -20.02 6.69
C ALA A 279 -10.54 -20.69 5.73
N LEU A 280 -10.95 -21.92 6.03
CA LEU A 280 -11.96 -22.65 5.25
C LEU A 280 -13.33 -21.99 5.30
N LEU A 281 -13.82 -21.64 6.50
CA LEU A 281 -15.12 -20.98 6.66
C LEU A 281 -15.13 -19.62 5.94
N ALA A 282 -14.06 -18.84 6.11
CA ALA A 282 -13.91 -17.55 5.44
C ALA A 282 -13.89 -17.69 3.91
N MET A 283 -13.12 -18.65 3.39
CA MET A 283 -13.04 -18.92 1.95
C MET A 283 -14.40 -19.37 1.38
N GLN A 284 -15.09 -20.28 2.06
CA GLN A 284 -16.41 -20.76 1.64
C GLN A 284 -17.45 -19.64 1.59
N ALA A 285 -17.34 -18.66 2.49
CA ALA A 285 -18.28 -17.53 2.55
C ALA A 285 -18.08 -16.51 1.41
N ILE A 286 -16.90 -16.45 0.79
CA ILE A 286 -16.58 -15.48 -0.29
C ILE A 286 -16.43 -16.10 -1.68
N ALA A 287 -16.33 -17.44 -1.76
CA ALA A 287 -16.20 -18.20 -3.01
C ALA A 287 -17.54 -18.41 -3.75
N GLY A 288 -18.66 -18.04 -3.12
CA GLY A 288 -20.01 -18.08 -3.68
C GLY A 288 -20.36 -16.89 -4.56
#